data_AF-A0A7X5D103-F1
#
_entry.id   AF-A0A7X5D103-F1
#
_cell.length_a   1.000
_cell.length_b   1.000
_cell.length_c   1.000
_cell.angle_alpha   90.00
_cell.angle_beta   90.00
_cell.angle_gamma   90.00
#
_symmetry.space_group_name_H-M   'P 1'
#
loop_
_entity.id
_entity.type
_entity.pdbx_description
1 polymer ?
#
loop_
_entity_poly.entity_id
_entity_poly.type
_entity_poly.pdbx_seq_one_letter_code
_entity_poly.pdbx_strand_id
1 'polypeptide(L)'
;MAEASYIPLTDEALEDIKEYIKKSIAYAEYRSGETWTKIPIDKVETLPDGRVAIFVMFDHEAPDEITGIRFYHRNGFLWAGGNESINKAEFDEGIQYRYTLKIVQTSAKS
;
A
#
# COMPACT_ATOMS: atom_id res chain seq x y z
N MET A 1 11.49 19.79 37.33
CA MET A 1 10.33 19.65 36.42
C MET A 1 10.31 18.20 35.99
N ALA A 2 9.21 17.46 36.21
CA ALA A 2 9.12 16.09 35.71
C ALA A 2 8.98 16.16 34.19
N GLU A 3 9.93 15.56 33.46
CA GLU A 3 9.80 15.40 32.01
C GLU A 3 8.52 14.59 31.71
N ALA A 4 7.74 15.04 30.73
CA ALA A 4 6.55 14.35 30.25
C ALA A 4 6.92 12.91 29.82
N SER A 5 6.25 11.87 30.34
CA SER A 5 4.99 11.37 29.78
C SER A 5 5.11 11.21 28.26
N TYR A 6 5.43 10.00 27.81
CA TYR A 6 5.41 9.52 26.41
C TYR A 6 5.38 10.59 25.31
N ILE A 7 6.49 10.75 24.61
CA ILE A 7 6.57 11.58 23.41
C ILE A 7 6.43 10.64 22.21
N PRO A 8 5.29 10.65 21.47
CA PRO A 8 5.20 9.94 20.20
C PRO A 8 6.18 10.56 19.18
N LEU A 9 6.38 9.91 18.05
CA LEU A 9 7.03 10.51 16.89
C LEU A 9 6.42 11.87 16.60
N THR A 10 7.29 12.86 16.38
CA THR A 10 6.87 14.18 15.91
C THR A 10 6.27 14.07 14.51
N ASP A 11 5.58 15.12 14.09
CA ASP A 11 4.98 15.16 12.75
C ASP A 11 6.05 15.02 11.65
N GLU A 12 7.23 15.62 11.84
CA GLU A 12 8.37 15.50 10.92
C GLU A 12 8.89 14.06 10.85
N ALA A 13 9.08 13.42 12.00
CA ALA A 13 9.55 12.03 12.04
C ALA A 13 8.51 11.06 11.45
N LEU A 14 7.22 11.33 11.63
CA LEU A 14 6.15 10.55 11.02
C LEU A 14 6.12 10.75 9.50
N GLU A 15 6.33 11.97 8.99
CA GLU A 15 6.41 12.21 7.55
C GLU A 15 7.65 11.56 6.92
N ASP A 16 8.81 11.57 7.60
CA ASP A 16 10.01 10.87 7.15
C ASP A 16 9.76 9.36 6.96
N ILE A 17 9.01 8.72 7.88
CA ILE A 17 8.63 7.31 7.74
C ILE A 17 7.70 7.11 6.53
N LYS A 18 6.73 8.01 6.31
CA LYS A 18 5.84 7.92 5.16
C LYS A 18 6.61 8.09 3.85
N GLU A 19 7.54 9.04 3.79
CA GLU A 19 8.42 9.25 2.65
C GLU A 19 9.31 8.03 2.36
N TYR A 20 9.83 7.40 3.42
CA TYR A 20 10.54 6.13 3.28
C TYR A 20 9.65 5.04 2.66
N ILE A 21 8.42 4.88 3.13
CA ILE A 21 7.46 3.90 2.58
C ILE A 21 7.20 4.18 1.10
N LYS A 22 6.93 5.44 0.72
CA LYS A 22 6.70 5.85 -0.68
C LYS A 22 7.87 5.45 -1.59
N LYS A 23 9.10 5.61 -1.11
CA LYS A 23 10.32 5.29 -1.87
C LYS A 23 10.66 3.80 -1.86
N SER A 24 10.14 3.03 -0.91
CA SER A 24 10.49 1.62 -0.70
C SER A 24 9.89 0.66 -1.74
N ILE A 25 8.74 1.01 -2.31
CA ILE A 25 7.97 0.09 -3.17
C ILE A 25 8.38 0.27 -4.64
N ALA A 26 8.60 -0.86 -5.32
CA ALA A 26 9.10 -0.89 -6.69
C ALA A 26 8.01 -1.19 -7.71
N TYR A 27 7.22 -2.22 -7.47
CA TYR A 27 6.16 -2.72 -8.35
C TYR A 27 5.15 -3.56 -7.56
N ALA A 28 4.04 -3.89 -8.20
CA ALA A 28 3.08 -4.86 -7.68
C ALA A 28 3.01 -6.11 -8.58
N GLU A 29 2.47 -7.18 -8.03
CA GLU A 29 1.97 -8.33 -8.78
C GLU A 29 0.51 -8.55 -8.40
N TYR A 30 -0.30 -8.89 -9.38
CA TYR A 30 -1.68 -9.34 -9.15
C TYR A 30 -1.79 -10.82 -9.51
N ARG A 31 -2.75 -11.51 -8.88
CA ARG A 31 -3.06 -12.91 -9.19
C ARG A 31 -4.40 -13.02 -9.91
N SER A 32 -4.41 -13.78 -11.00
CA SER A 32 -5.64 -14.25 -11.66
C SER A 32 -5.48 -15.74 -11.96
N GLY A 33 -6.47 -16.55 -11.56
CA GLY A 33 -6.29 -18.00 -11.47
C GLY A 33 -5.07 -18.37 -10.61
N GLU A 34 -4.12 -19.10 -11.20
CA GLU A 34 -2.89 -19.53 -10.54
C GLU A 34 -1.66 -18.66 -10.87
N THR A 35 -1.80 -17.67 -11.75
CA THR A 35 -0.67 -16.89 -12.28
C THR A 35 -0.53 -15.56 -11.55
N TRP A 36 0.71 -15.24 -11.15
CA TRP A 36 1.09 -13.90 -10.68
C TRP A 36 1.69 -13.10 -11.84
N THR A 37 1.13 -11.93 -12.10
CA THR A 37 1.56 -11.05 -13.20
C THR A 37 2.00 -9.71 -12.65
N LYS A 38 3.17 -9.25 -13.09
CA LYS A 38 3.75 -7.96 -12.67
C LYS A 38 3.00 -6.78 -13.28
N ILE A 39 2.77 -5.77 -12.47
CA ILE A 39 2.08 -4.53 -12.85
C ILE A 39 2.79 -3.31 -12.23
N PRO A 40 2.94 -2.18 -12.95
CA PRO A 40 3.54 -0.98 -12.38
C PRO A 40 2.66 -0.37 -11.27
N ILE A 41 3.32 0.35 -10.36
CA ILE A 41 2.63 1.25 -9.43
C ILE A 41 2.27 2.52 -10.19
N ASP A 42 1.02 2.95 -10.12
CA ASP A 42 0.53 4.20 -10.69
C ASP A 42 1.06 5.40 -9.89
N LYS A 43 0.80 5.41 -8.58
CA LYS A 43 1.34 6.41 -7.65
C LYS A 43 1.38 5.91 -6.21
N VAL A 44 2.21 6.57 -5.38
CA VAL A 44 2.19 6.42 -3.92
C VAL A 44 2.14 7.80 -3.27
N GLU A 45 1.15 8.06 -2.43
CA GLU A 45 0.97 9.39 -1.81
C GLU A 45 0.51 9.29 -0.36
N THR A 46 0.69 10.38 0.41
CA THR A 46 0.02 10.56 1.69
C THR A 46 -1.36 11.16 1.41
N LEU A 47 -2.42 10.47 1.85
CA LEU A 47 -3.80 10.96 1.76
C LEU A 47 -4.05 12.08 2.79
N PRO A 48 -5.09 12.92 2.60
CA PRO A 48 -5.44 13.97 3.55
C PRO A 48 -5.75 13.48 4.97
N ASP A 49 -6.14 12.21 5.13
CA ASP A 49 -6.38 11.57 6.43
C ASP A 49 -5.11 11.00 7.08
N GLY A 50 -3.94 11.22 6.48
CA GLY A 50 -2.63 10.83 6.99
C GLY A 50 -2.19 9.40 6.62
N ARG A 51 -3.03 8.61 5.94
CA ARG A 51 -2.64 7.27 5.46
C ARG A 51 -1.72 7.35 4.25
N VAL A 52 -0.82 6.38 4.11
CA VAL A 52 -0.07 6.20 2.86
C VAL A 52 -0.89 5.30 1.94
N ALA A 53 -1.11 5.71 0.70
CA ALA A 53 -1.86 4.96 -0.29
C ALA A 53 -0.98 4.59 -1.49
N ILE A 54 -1.07 3.34 -1.91
CA ILE A 54 -0.43 2.80 -3.11
C ILE A 54 -1.53 2.51 -4.12
N PHE A 55 -1.37 3.03 -5.33
CA PHE A 55 -2.35 2.90 -6.39
C PHE A 55 -1.80 1.99 -7.50
N VAL A 56 -2.68 1.11 -7.97
CA VAL A 56 -2.42 0.21 -9.10
C VAL A 56 -3.60 0.33 -10.05
N MET A 57 -3.33 0.63 -11.33
CA MET A 57 -4.38 0.71 -12.35
C MET A 57 -4.52 -0.64 -13.04
N PHE A 58 -5.69 -1.25 -12.93
CA PHE A 58 -6.09 -2.39 -13.75
C PHE A 58 -6.86 -1.86 -14.94
N ASP A 59 -6.16 -1.67 -16.05
CA ASP A 59 -6.75 -1.21 -17.31
C ASP A 59 -7.60 -2.29 -17.98
N HIS A 60 -8.04 -2.04 -19.22
CA HIS A 60 -8.87 -2.97 -19.99
C HIS A 60 -8.19 -4.32 -20.32
N GLU A 61 -6.86 -4.41 -20.32
CA GLU A 61 -6.12 -5.64 -20.62
C GLU A 61 -5.98 -6.56 -19.39
N ALA A 62 -6.08 -6.01 -18.18
CA ALA A 62 -6.10 -6.81 -16.95
C ALA A 62 -7.31 -7.77 -16.93
N PRO A 63 -7.17 -8.99 -16.40
CA PRO A 63 -8.27 -9.94 -16.32
C PRO A 63 -9.40 -9.43 -15.42
N ASP A 64 -10.61 -9.96 -15.63
CA ASP A 64 -11.79 -9.57 -14.85
C ASP A 64 -11.68 -10.01 -13.39
N GLU A 65 -11.19 -11.23 -13.14
CA GLU A 65 -11.04 -11.76 -11.78
C GLU A 65 -9.60 -11.58 -11.28
N ILE A 66 -9.45 -10.82 -10.19
CA ILE A 66 -8.19 -10.64 -9.48
C ILE A 66 -8.35 -11.13 -8.04
N THR A 67 -7.59 -12.18 -7.69
CA THR A 67 -7.71 -12.92 -6.43
C THR A 67 -6.59 -12.65 -5.45
N GLY A 68 -5.66 -11.76 -5.79
CA GLY A 68 -4.56 -11.41 -4.90
C GLY A 68 -3.74 -10.24 -5.40
N ILE A 69 -3.08 -9.58 -4.46
CA ILE A 69 -2.15 -8.48 -4.72
C ILE A 69 -0.91 -8.66 -3.86
N ARG A 70 0.25 -8.34 -4.42
CA ARG A 70 1.55 -8.31 -3.74
C ARG A 70 2.29 -7.06 -4.15
N PHE A 71 2.99 -6.46 -3.20
CA PHE A 71 3.85 -5.31 -3.41
C PHE A 71 5.28 -5.73 -3.10
N TYR A 72 6.22 -5.33 -3.94
CA TYR A 72 7.63 -5.70 -3.76
C TYR A 72 8.46 -4.47 -3.43
N HIS A 73 9.37 -4.67 -2.47
CA HIS A 73 10.36 -3.67 -2.12
C HIS A 73 11.38 -3.52 -3.25
N ARG A 74 12.02 -2.35 -3.35
CA ARG A 74 13.15 -2.11 -4.28
C ARG A 74 14.37 -3.00 -4.06
N ASN A 75 14.43 -3.70 -2.93
CA ASN A 75 15.48 -4.67 -2.61
C ASN A 75 15.07 -6.12 -2.97
N GLY A 76 13.94 -6.28 -3.67
CA GLY A 76 13.50 -7.56 -4.25
C GLY A 76 12.65 -8.45 -3.34
N PHE A 77 12.44 -8.09 -2.07
CA PHE A 77 11.61 -8.89 -1.15
C PHE A 77 10.12 -8.52 -1.23
N LEU A 78 9.25 -9.48 -0.91
CA LEU A 78 7.81 -9.25 -0.75
C LEU A 78 7.57 -8.28 0.41
N TRP A 79 7.01 -7.11 0.11
CA TRP A 79 6.82 -6.03 1.06
C TRP A 79 5.46 -6.10 1.77
N ALA A 80 4.39 -6.31 1.01
CA ALA A 80 3.04 -6.51 1.54
C ALA A 80 2.21 -7.29 0.51
N GLY A 81 1.06 -7.82 0.94
CA GLY A 81 0.14 -8.48 0.02
C GLY A 81 -0.85 -9.39 0.72
N GLY A 82 -1.77 -9.95 -0.06
CA GLY A 82 -2.82 -10.81 0.44
C GLY A 82 -3.70 -11.35 -0.68
N ASN A 83 -4.72 -12.10 -0.26
CA ASN A 83 -5.83 -12.48 -1.15
C ASN A 83 -6.76 -11.28 -1.31
N GLU A 84 -7.32 -11.16 -2.50
CA GLU A 84 -8.30 -10.14 -2.88
C GLU A 84 -9.49 -10.83 -3.57
N SER A 85 -10.57 -10.08 -3.80
CA SER A 85 -11.73 -10.57 -4.54
C SER A 85 -12.29 -9.42 -5.38
N ILE A 86 -11.56 -9.04 -6.42
CA ILE A 86 -11.92 -7.94 -7.32
C ILE A 86 -12.54 -8.53 -8.58
N ASN A 87 -13.71 -8.02 -8.96
CA ASN A 87 -14.37 -8.33 -10.23
C ASN A 87 -14.42 -7.06 -11.10
N LYS A 88 -13.62 -7.04 -12.16
CA LYS A 88 -13.50 -5.92 -13.09
C LYS A 88 -14.67 -5.83 -14.07
N ALA A 89 -15.39 -6.93 -14.31
CA ALA A 89 -16.54 -6.94 -15.22
C ALA A 89 -17.70 -6.04 -14.75
N GLU A 90 -17.67 -5.59 -13.50
CA GLU A 90 -18.61 -4.59 -12.97
C GLU A 90 -18.28 -3.15 -13.40
N PHE A 91 -17.19 -2.92 -14.16
CA PHE A 91 -16.66 -1.60 -14.50
C PHE A 91 -16.27 -1.51 -15.99
N ASP A 92 -16.73 -0.47 -16.68
CA ASP A 92 -16.52 -0.30 -18.13
C ASP A 92 -15.11 0.21 -18.52
N GLU A 93 -14.42 0.95 -17.65
CA GLU A 93 -13.18 1.70 -17.98
C GLU A 93 -11.93 1.23 -17.20
N GLY A 94 -11.98 0.05 -16.57
CA GLY A 94 -10.94 -0.45 -15.68
C GLY A 94 -11.13 0.01 -14.22
N ILE A 95 -10.23 -0.43 -13.33
CA ILE A 95 -10.31 -0.16 -11.88
C ILE A 95 -8.99 0.41 -11.38
N GLN A 96 -9.06 1.52 -10.63
CA GLN A 96 -7.95 1.98 -9.81
C GLN A 96 -8.01 1.32 -8.42
N TYR A 97 -7.19 0.30 -8.20
CA TYR A 97 -7.05 -0.35 -6.90
C TYR A 97 -6.20 0.51 -5.95
N ARG A 98 -6.58 0.56 -4.67
CA ARG A 98 -5.90 1.35 -3.65
C ARG A 98 -5.62 0.53 -2.39
N TYR A 99 -4.34 0.32 -2.11
CA TYR A 99 -3.86 -0.25 -0.84
C TYR A 99 -3.48 0.86 0.13
N THR A 100 -4.05 0.89 1.34
CA THR A 100 -3.77 1.96 2.31
C THR A 100 -3.12 1.44 3.59
N LEU A 101 -2.10 2.15 4.06
CA LEU A 101 -1.42 1.89 5.32
C LEU A 101 -1.77 2.94 6.36
N LYS A 102 -2.10 2.49 7.57
CA LYS A 102 -2.30 3.33 8.76
C LYS A 102 -1.20 3.04 9.78
N ILE A 103 -0.46 4.07 10.18
CA ILE A 103 0.55 3.99 11.24
C ILE A 103 -0.11 4.38 12.56
N VAL A 104 0.03 3.54 13.59
CA VAL A 104 -0.53 3.77 14.93
C VAL A 104 0.60 3.68 15.95
N GLN A 105 0.70 4.69 16.82
CA GLN A 105 1.69 4.74 17.88
C GLN A 105 1.02 4.44 19.22
N THR A 106 1.58 3.54 20.01
CA THR A 106 1.05 3.17 21.32
C THR A 106 2.16 3.16 22.37
N SER A 107 1.80 3.52 23.61
CA SER A 107 2.65 3.35 24.78
C SER A 107 1.86 2.68 25.89
N ALA A 108 2.44 1.65 26.50
CA ALA A 108 1.90 1.04 27.70
C ALA A 108 3.02 0.96 28.74
N LYS A 109 2.70 1.27 30.00
CA LYS A 109 3.55 0.89 31.13
C LYS A 109 3.26 -0.59 31.38
N SER A 110 4.27 -1.45 31.21
CA SER A 110 4.23 -2.85 31.64
C SER A 110 4.35 -2.95 33.15
#